data_AF-A0A3Q2VSN4-F1
#
_entry.id   AF-A0A3Q2VSN4-F1
#
_cell.length_a   1.000
_cell.length_b   1.000
_cell.length_c   1.000
_cell.angle_alpha   90.00
_cell.angle_beta   90.00
_cell.angle_gamma   90.00
#
_symmetry.space_group_name_H-M   'P 1'
#
loop_
_entity.id
_entity.type
_entity.pdbx_description
1 polymer ?
#
loop_
_entity_poly.entity_id
_entity_poly.type
_entity_poly.pdbx_seq_one_letter_code
_entity_poly.pdbx_strand_id
1 'polypeptide(L)'
;IADETLECITEHERILQEIESTDTACVGPTLRSIYDDQPNAHKRFMEKLDARIRNHDREIEKMCNFHHQGFVDAITELLKVRADAEKLMVREITGCVNSCIVKKRKLQQVFWDYW
;
A
#
# COMPACT_ATOMS: atom_id res chain seq x y z
N ILE A 1 -23.63 -38.65 -3.07
CA ILE A 1 -23.92 -37.42 -2.29
C ILE A 1 -22.65 -36.72 -1.80
N ALA A 2 -21.91 -37.22 -0.80
CA ALA A 2 -20.71 -36.50 -0.30
C ALA A 2 -19.55 -36.46 -1.32
N ASP A 3 -19.35 -37.53 -2.07
CA ASP A 3 -18.29 -37.69 -3.05
C ASP A 3 -18.50 -36.79 -4.29
N GLU A 4 -19.70 -36.83 -4.89
CA GLU A 4 -20.10 -35.96 -6.00
C GLU A 4 -20.05 -34.46 -5.67
N THR A 5 -20.32 -34.08 -4.41
CA THR A 5 -20.21 -32.67 -4.00
C THR A 5 -18.77 -32.18 -3.93
N LEU A 6 -17.83 -33.05 -3.58
CA LEU A 6 -16.42 -32.71 -3.48
C LEU A 6 -15.81 -32.57 -4.88
N GLU A 7 -16.13 -33.50 -5.79
CA GLU A 7 -15.72 -33.44 -7.20
C GLU A 7 -16.22 -32.16 -7.90
N CYS A 8 -17.48 -31.78 -7.65
CA CYS A 8 -18.06 -30.53 -8.17
C CYS A 8 -17.34 -29.27 -7.63
N ILE A 9 -16.94 -29.27 -6.35
CA ILE A 9 -16.21 -28.15 -5.75
C ILE A 9 -14.82 -28.01 -6.37
N THR A 10 -14.12 -29.13 -6.60
CA THR A 10 -12.79 -29.15 -7.22
C THR A 10 -12.84 -28.72 -8.68
N GLU A 11 -13.85 -29.13 -9.43
CA GLU A 11 -14.00 -28.74 -10.84
C GLU A 11 -14.32 -27.25 -10.98
N HIS A 12 -15.19 -26.69 -10.12
CA HIS A 12 -15.42 -25.25 -10.13
C HIS A 12 -14.15 -24.44 -9.82
N GLU A 13 -13.25 -24.95 -8.97
CA GLU A 13 -11.96 -24.28 -8.71
C GLU A 13 -11.05 -24.32 -9.94
N ARG A 14 -10.98 -25.47 -10.61
CA ARG A 14 -10.21 -25.64 -11.85
C ARG A 14 -10.68 -24.66 -12.93
N ILE A 15 -11.99 -24.54 -13.12
CA ILE A 15 -12.60 -23.63 -14.08
C ILE A 15 -12.33 -22.16 -13.73
N LEU A 16 -12.42 -21.79 -12.44
CA LEU A 16 -12.10 -20.41 -12.01
C LEU A 16 -10.65 -20.04 -12.31
N GLN A 17 -9.71 -20.96 -12.07
CA GLN A 17 -8.29 -20.74 -12.41
C GLN A 17 -8.07 -20.64 -13.93
N GLU A 18 -8.81 -21.41 -14.72
CA GLU A 18 -8.79 -21.33 -16.18
C GLU A 18 -9.28 -19.96 -16.66
N ILE A 19 -10.37 -19.44 -16.09
CA ILE A 19 -10.89 -18.09 -16.38
C ILE A 19 -9.88 -17.00 -15.98
N GLU A 20 -9.21 -17.16 -14.84
CA GLU A 20 -8.21 -16.18 -14.37
C GLU A 20 -6.92 -16.18 -15.21
N SER A 21 -6.61 -17.28 -15.89
CA SER A 21 -5.35 -17.46 -16.63
C SER A 21 -5.49 -17.35 -18.15
N THR A 22 -6.71 -17.38 -18.68
CA THR A 22 -6.98 -17.44 -20.12
C THR A 22 -7.44 -16.09 -20.67
N ASP A 23 -6.99 -15.75 -21.89
CA ASP A 23 -7.50 -14.57 -22.62
C ASP A 23 -9.01 -14.73 -22.89
N THR A 24 -9.77 -13.65 -22.71
CA THR A 24 -11.24 -13.59 -22.75
C THR A 24 -11.88 -14.21 -23.99
N ALA A 25 -11.12 -14.42 -25.06
CA ALA A 25 -11.56 -15.08 -26.29
C ALA A 25 -11.80 -16.61 -26.16
N CYS A 26 -11.22 -17.28 -25.15
CA CYS A 26 -11.22 -18.74 -25.06
C CYS A 26 -12.08 -19.33 -23.92
N VAL A 27 -12.84 -18.49 -23.22
CA VAL A 27 -13.72 -18.93 -22.10
C VAL A 27 -15.01 -19.63 -22.55
N GLY A 28 -15.39 -19.49 -23.83
CA GLY A 28 -16.65 -20.02 -24.37
C GLY A 28 -16.85 -21.54 -24.20
N PRO A 29 -15.86 -22.38 -24.55
CA PRO A 29 -15.93 -23.83 -24.31
C PRO A 29 -15.98 -24.21 -22.82
N THR A 30 -15.17 -23.55 -21.99
CA THR A 30 -15.09 -23.78 -20.54
C THR A 30 -16.41 -23.42 -19.84
N LEU A 31 -17.10 -22.38 -20.32
CA LEU A 31 -18.41 -22.02 -19.78
C LEU A 31 -19.50 -23.01 -20.23
N ARG A 32 -19.41 -23.57 -21.44
CA ARG A 32 -20.43 -24.50 -21.96
C ARG A 32 -20.52 -25.79 -21.12
N SER A 33 -19.40 -26.34 -20.64
CA SER A 33 -19.41 -27.52 -19.76
C SER A 33 -20.19 -27.28 -18.46
N ILE A 34 -20.12 -26.07 -17.88
CA ILE A 34 -20.85 -25.69 -16.65
C ILE A 34 -22.38 -25.79 -16.82
N TYR A 35 -22.87 -25.56 -18.04
CA TYR A 35 -24.31 -25.60 -18.35
C TYR A 35 -24.80 -26.99 -18.76
N ASP A 36 -23.92 -27.85 -19.28
CA ASP A 36 -24.28 -29.14 -19.89
C ASP A 36 -24.42 -30.28 -18.85
N ASP A 37 -23.81 -30.16 -17.66
CA ASP A 37 -23.61 -31.31 -16.76
C ASP A 37 -24.80 -31.65 -15.82
N GLN A 38 -25.50 -30.66 -15.21
CA GLN A 38 -26.63 -30.92 -14.28
C GLN A 38 -27.61 -29.74 -14.15
N PRO A 39 -28.91 -29.97 -13.84
CA PRO A 39 -29.83 -28.91 -13.47
C PRO A 39 -29.32 -28.15 -12.23
N ASN A 40 -29.20 -26.83 -12.36
CA ASN A 40 -28.65 -25.89 -11.36
C ASN A 40 -27.12 -25.90 -11.15
N ALA A 41 -26.33 -26.65 -11.93
CA ALA A 41 -24.85 -26.60 -11.84
C ALA A 41 -24.31 -25.18 -12.05
N HIS A 42 -24.77 -24.52 -13.12
CA HIS A 42 -24.43 -23.12 -13.41
C HIS A 42 -24.75 -22.16 -12.26
N LYS A 43 -25.87 -22.35 -11.55
CA LYS A 43 -26.23 -21.49 -10.42
C LYS A 43 -25.20 -21.61 -9.28
N ARG A 44 -24.79 -22.84 -8.94
CA ARG A 44 -23.77 -23.09 -7.91
C ARG A 44 -22.41 -22.55 -8.32
N PHE A 45 -22.08 -22.62 -9.61
CA PHE A 45 -20.87 -22.00 -10.14
C PHE A 45 -20.90 -20.48 -10.04
N MET A 46 -22.02 -19.84 -10.43
CA MET A 46 -22.19 -18.38 -10.32
C MET A 46 -22.04 -17.88 -8.87
N GLU A 47 -22.61 -18.61 -7.90
CA GLU A 47 -22.45 -18.28 -6.47
C GLU A 47 -20.96 -18.33 -6.04
N LYS A 48 -20.19 -19.29 -6.56
CA LYS A 48 -18.75 -19.42 -6.28
C LYS A 48 -17.92 -18.35 -7.01
N LEU A 49 -18.29 -18.00 -8.25
CA LEU A 49 -17.69 -16.90 -9.02
C LEU A 49 -17.89 -15.56 -8.30
N ASP A 50 -19.11 -15.28 -7.84
CA ASP A 50 -19.41 -14.07 -7.07
C ASP A 50 -18.58 -13.99 -5.78
N ALA A 51 -18.39 -15.12 -5.10
CA ALA A 51 -17.52 -15.18 -3.92
C ALA A 51 -16.06 -14.89 -4.27
N ARG A 52 -15.56 -15.41 -5.41
CA ARG A 52 -14.21 -15.17 -5.91
C ARG A 52 -13.99 -13.69 -6.26
N ILE A 53 -14.93 -13.06 -6.97
CA ILE A 53 -14.89 -11.63 -7.32
C ILE A 53 -14.81 -10.78 -6.05
N ARG A 54 -15.71 -11.01 -5.08
CA ARG A 54 -15.68 -10.26 -3.80
C ARG A 54 -14.39 -10.47 -3.02
N ASN A 55 -13.77 -11.64 -3.12
CA ASN A 55 -12.49 -11.89 -2.49
C ASN A 55 -11.38 -11.07 -3.15
N HIS A 56 -11.36 -11.01 -4.49
CA HIS A 56 -10.42 -10.17 -5.24
C HIS A 56 -10.60 -8.69 -4.93
N ASP A 57 -11.83 -8.19 -4.86
CA ASP A 57 -12.11 -6.79 -4.49
C ASP A 57 -11.48 -6.42 -3.13
N ARG A 58 -11.58 -7.32 -2.14
CA ARG A 58 -10.99 -7.13 -0.81
C ARG A 58 -9.47 -7.12 -0.84
N GLU A 59 -8.85 -8.01 -1.61
CA GLU A 59 -7.39 -8.05 -1.73
C GLU A 59 -6.85 -6.83 -2.48
N ILE A 60 -7.57 -6.37 -3.52
CA ILE A 60 -7.28 -5.11 -4.22
C ILE A 60 -7.35 -3.94 -3.24
N GLU A 61 -8.44 -3.81 -2.48
CA GLU A 61 -8.62 -2.75 -1.49
C GLU A 61 -7.49 -2.75 -0.45
N LYS A 62 -7.15 -3.94 0.08
CA LYS A 62 -6.06 -4.10 1.04
C LYS A 62 -4.71 -3.69 0.48
N MET A 63 -4.42 -4.05 -0.77
CA MET A 63 -3.18 -3.67 -1.47
C MET A 63 -3.11 -2.15 -1.67
N CYS A 64 -4.20 -1.54 -2.13
CA CYS A 64 -4.30 -0.09 -2.29
C CYS A 64 -4.12 0.65 -0.95
N ASN A 65 -4.76 0.18 0.12
CA ASN A 65 -4.65 0.76 1.45
C ASN A 65 -3.23 0.66 2.00
N PHE A 66 -2.56 -0.48 1.82
CA PHE A 66 -1.17 -0.66 2.24
C PHE A 66 -0.23 0.34 1.56
N HIS A 67 -0.34 0.50 0.24
CA HIS A 67 0.51 1.44 -0.49
C HIS A 67 0.18 2.90 -0.19
N HIS A 68 -1.09 3.23 0.04
CA HIS A 68 -1.48 4.57 0.46
C HIS A 68 -0.89 4.91 1.84
N GLN A 69 -0.98 3.98 2.79
CA GLN A 69 -0.39 4.17 4.12
C GLN A 69 1.13 4.32 4.05
N GLY A 70 1.81 3.47 3.27
CA GLY A 70 3.27 3.59 3.06
C GLY A 70 3.69 4.94 2.47
N PHE A 71 2.87 5.51 1.58
CA PHE A 71 3.08 6.87 1.07
C PHE A 71 2.91 7.93 2.18
N VAL A 72 1.86 7.83 2.99
CA VAL A 72 1.61 8.75 4.12
C VAL A 72 2.74 8.70 5.15
N ASP A 73 3.23 7.51 5.46
CA ASP A 73 4.33 7.31 6.42
C ASP A 73 5.62 7.96 5.91
N ALA A 74 5.97 7.74 4.64
CA ALA A 74 7.16 8.35 4.02
C ALA A 74 7.11 9.89 4.01
N ILE A 75 5.94 10.48 3.72
CA ILE A 75 5.76 11.95 3.81
C ILE A 75 5.92 12.42 5.25
N THR A 76 5.36 11.70 6.21
CA THR A 76 5.46 12.04 7.64
C THR A 76 6.91 11.99 8.12
N GLU A 77 7.68 10.99 7.70
CA GLU A 77 9.11 10.90 8.00
C GLU A 77 9.90 12.06 7.39
N LEU A 78 9.62 12.42 6.13
CA LEU A 78 10.27 13.54 5.47
C LEU A 78 10.00 14.88 6.19
N LEU A 79 8.77 15.09 6.68
CA LEU A 79 8.41 16.29 7.44
C LEU A 79 9.15 16.37 8.78
N LYS A 80 9.35 15.23 9.46
CA LYS A 80 10.17 15.16 10.69
C LYS A 80 11.62 15.54 10.40
N VAL A 81 12.22 14.97 9.36
CA VAL A 81 13.59 15.28 8.94
C VAL A 81 13.76 16.77 8.65
N ARG A 82 12.78 17.39 7.97
CA ARG A 82 12.78 18.84 7.72
C ARG A 82 12.79 19.64 9.02
N ALA A 83 11.91 19.31 9.96
CA ALA A 83 11.82 20.01 11.25
C ALA A 83 13.11 19.86 12.08
N ASP A 84 13.75 18.69 12.04
CA ASP A 84 15.00 18.45 12.75
C ASP A 84 16.17 19.21 12.09
N ALA A 85 16.22 19.29 10.76
CA ALA A 85 17.18 20.11 10.03
C ALA A 85 17.02 21.61 10.36
N GLU A 86 15.79 22.11 10.45
CA GLU A 86 15.50 23.50 10.86
C GLU A 86 15.98 23.77 12.29
N LYS A 87 15.73 22.86 13.24
CA LYS A 87 16.24 22.99 14.62
C LYS A 87 17.77 23.01 14.68
N LEU A 88 18.44 22.16 13.90
CA LEU A 88 19.90 22.12 13.81
C LEU A 88 20.45 23.44 13.26
N MET A 89 19.87 23.96 12.17
CA MET A 89 20.19 25.28 11.62
C MET A 89 20.07 26.38 12.67
N VAL A 90 18.93 26.45 13.38
CA VAL A 90 18.71 27.47 14.40
C VAL A 90 19.71 27.33 15.56
N ARG A 91 19.92 26.13 16.09
CA ARG A 91 20.81 25.94 17.24
C ARG A 91 22.27 26.22 16.92
N GLU A 92 22.79 25.62 15.87
CA GLU A 92 24.22 25.65 15.57
C GLU A 92 24.64 26.98 14.94
N ILE A 93 23.89 27.47 13.95
CA ILE A 93 24.25 28.70 13.23
C ILE A 93 23.96 29.92 14.10
N THR A 94 22.76 30.02 14.68
CA THR A 94 22.43 31.16 15.55
C THR A 94 23.31 31.18 16.80
N GLY A 95 23.64 30.01 17.34
CA GLY A 95 24.59 29.88 18.46
C GLY A 95 25.97 30.43 18.12
N CYS A 96 26.53 30.04 16.96
CA CYS A 96 27.80 30.57 16.47
C CYS A 96 27.77 32.09 16.26
N VAL A 97 26.72 32.61 15.62
CA VAL A 97 26.55 34.05 15.36
C VAL A 97 26.48 34.83 16.68
N ASN A 98 25.66 34.37 17.63
CA ASN A 98 25.55 35.00 18.95
C ASN A 98 26.88 34.99 19.70
N SER A 99 27.62 33.87 19.67
CA SER A 99 28.95 33.77 20.27
C SER A 99 29.93 34.78 19.66
N CYS A 100 29.96 34.91 18.33
CA CYS A 100 30.77 35.91 17.64
C CYS A 100 30.39 37.35 17.99
N ILE A 101 29.08 37.66 18.07
CA ILE A 101 28.60 38.99 18.47
C ILE A 101 29.05 39.32 19.91
N VAL A 102 28.93 38.36 20.83
CA VAL A 102 29.37 38.55 22.23
C VAL A 102 30.87 38.75 22.31
N LYS A 103 31.67 37.95 21.59
CA LYS A 103 33.12 38.11 21.50
C LYS A 103 33.50 39.48 20.93
N LYS A 104 32.83 39.93 19.87
CA LYS A 104 33.05 41.25 19.27
C LYS A 104 32.74 42.39 20.25
N ARG A 105 31.63 42.29 20.99
CA ARG A 105 31.27 43.27 22.03
C ARG A 105 32.28 43.30 23.16
N LYS A 106 32.74 42.15 23.65
CA LYS A 106 33.82 42.07 24.65
C LYS A 106 35.11 42.70 24.15
N LEU A 107 35.51 42.42 22.92
CA LEU A 107 36.70 43.02 22.30
C LEU A 107 36.58 44.55 22.19
N GLN A 108 35.42 45.06 21.77
CA GLN A 108 35.18 46.51 21.76
C GLN A 108 35.24 47.12 23.16
N GLN A 109 34.67 46.44 24.16
CA GLN A 109 34.72 46.94 25.54
C GLN A 109 36.16 46.98 26.08
N VAL A 110 36.94 45.92 25.85
CA VAL A 110 38.38 45.91 26.17
C VAL A 110 39.12 47.04 25.44
N PHE A 111 38.77 47.32 24.20
CA PHE A 111 39.39 48.43 23.45
C PHE A 111 39.05 49.80 24.06
N TRP A 112 37.81 49.99 24.53
CA TRP A 112 37.36 51.21 25.22
C TRP A 112 37.94 51.36 26.63
N ASP A 113 38.17 50.26 27.34
CA ASP A 113 38.70 50.29 28.72
C ASP A 113 40.20 50.64 28.75
N TYR A 114 40.92 50.45 27.63
CA TYR A 114 42.37 50.65 27.50
C TYR A 114 42.77 51.89 26.66
N TRP A 115 41.80 52.66 26.16
CA TRP A 115 42.04 53.90 25.40
C TRP A 115 41.31 55.06 26.05
#